data_AF-A0A0Q6PLM5-F1
#
_entry.id   AF-A0A0Q6PLM5-F1
#
_cell.length_a   1.000
_cell.length_b   1.000
_cell.length_c   1.000
_cell.angle_alpha   90.00
_cell.angle_beta   90.00
_cell.angle_gamma   90.00
#
_symmetry.space_group_name_H-M   'P 1'
#
loop_
_entity.id
_entity.type
_entity.pdbx_description
1 polymer ?
#
loop_
_entity_poly.entity_id
_entity_poly.type
_entity_poly.pdbx_seq_one_letter_code
_entity_poly.pdbx_strand_id
1 'polypeptide(L)' 'MEKWVAWYQGMGSAVADMGNPAGPSKTIGADGRVASTNGNALTGYSILEAKSLDDAISLARGCPIYAAGGSVEVAELMPM' A
#
# COMPACT_ATOMS: atom_id res chain seq x y z
N MET A 1 15.59 0.44 -3.26
CA MET A 1 15.57 0.49 -1.78
C MET A 1 15.76 1.91 -1.25
N GLU A 2 16.79 2.65 -1.67
CA GLU A 2 17.07 4.01 -1.14
C GLU A 2 15.87 4.97 -1.20
N LYS A 3 15.17 5.05 -2.35
CA LYS A 3 13.98 5.91 -2.49
C LYS A 3 12.85 5.52 -1.52
N TRP A 4 12.71 4.23 -1.21
CA TRP A 4 11.73 3.74 -0.25
C TRP A 4 12.11 4.15 1.17
N VAL A 5 13.38 3.95 1.54
CA VAL A 5 13.90 4.39 2.85
C VAL A 5 13.72 5.90 3.04
N ALA A 6 14.08 6.70 2.04
CA ALA A 6 13.93 8.15 2.10
C ALA A 6 12.47 8.60 2.22
N TRP A 7 11.54 7.94 1.53
CA TRP A 7 10.11 8.21 1.62
C TRP A 7 9.57 7.94 3.03
N TYR A 8 9.89 6.78 3.62
CA TYR A 8 9.50 6.48 5.00
C TYR A 8 10.16 7.43 6.01
N GLN A 9 11.44 7.75 5.85
CA GLN A 9 12.12 8.72 6.71
C GLN A 9 11.47 10.10 6.66
N GLY A 10 11.00 10.54 5.48
CA GLY A 10 10.28 11.80 5.31
C GLY A 10 8.92 11.85 6.03
N MET A 11 8.32 10.69 6.31
CA MET A 11 7.06 10.58 7.06
C MET A 11 7.26 10.51 8.58
N GLY A 12 8.44 10.09 9.04
CA GLY A 12 8.76 10.00 10.46
C GLY A 12 7.76 9.13 11.22
N SER A 13 7.15 9.70 12.26
CA SER A 13 6.20 8.99 13.14
C SER A 13 4.87 8.61 12.49
N ALA A 14 4.60 9.07 11.27
CA ALA A 14 3.40 8.66 10.54
C ALA A 14 3.51 7.22 10.00
N VAL A 15 4.68 6.58 10.03
CA VAL A 15 4.84 5.18 9.60
C VAL A 15 4.53 4.25 10.77
N ALA A 16 3.34 3.65 10.78
CA ALA A 16 2.95 2.64 11.76
C ALA A 16 3.57 1.27 11.45
N ASP A 17 3.56 0.90 10.17
CA ASP A 17 4.19 -0.29 9.63
C ASP A 17 4.76 0.04 8.24
N MET A 18 6.06 -0.17 8.06
CA MET A 18 6.71 -0.05 6.74
C MET A 18 6.17 -1.10 5.76
N GLY A 19 5.61 -2.19 6.29
CA GLY A 19 5.04 -3.30 5.56
C GLY A 19 6.08 -4.09 4.78
N ASN A 20 5.62 -4.84 3.78
CA ASN A 20 6.47 -5.75 3.02
C ASN A 20 6.05 -5.80 1.55
N PRO A 21 6.98 -6.14 0.63
CA PRO A 21 6.63 -6.56 -0.71
C PRO A 21 5.73 -7.80 -0.69
N ALA A 22 4.77 -7.88 -1.60
CA ALA A 22 3.91 -9.02 -1.81
C ALA A 22 4.35 -9.82 -3.05
N GLY A 23 4.29 -11.15 -2.94
CA GLY A 23 4.50 -12.05 -4.07
C GLY A 23 3.23 -12.24 -4.92
N PRO A 24 3.24 -13.20 -5.85
CA PRO A 24 2.05 -13.55 -6.63
C PRO A 24 0.86 -13.89 -5.75
N SER A 25 -0.31 -13.33 -6.06
CA SER A 25 -1.54 -13.51 -5.30
C SER A 25 -2.61 -14.27 -6.08
N LYS A 26 -3.58 -14.81 -5.33
CA LYS A 26 -4.80 -15.42 -5.86
C LYS A 26 -6.01 -14.80 -5.20
N THR A 27 -7.10 -14.72 -5.94
CA THR A 27 -8.39 -14.26 -5.45
C THR A 27 -9.29 -15.46 -5.17
N ILE A 28 -9.95 -15.47 -4.01
CA ILE A 28 -11.00 -16.43 -3.68
C ILE A 28 -12.34 -15.71 -3.83
N GLY A 29 -13.20 -16.20 -4.72
CA GLY A 29 -14.55 -15.67 -4.94
C GLY A 29 -15.49 -16.00 -3.78
N ALA A 30 -16.63 -15.31 -3.71
CA ALA A 30 -17.68 -15.57 -2.74
C ALA A 30 -18.27 -17.00 -2.86
N ASP A 31 -18.13 -17.62 -4.02
CA ASP A 31 -18.48 -19.01 -4.32
C ASP A 31 -17.36 -20.02 -3.95
N GLY A 32 -16.26 -19.55 -3.34
CA GLY A 32 -15.11 -20.34 -2.95
C GLY A 32 -14.13 -20.68 -4.08
N ARG A 33 -14.36 -20.21 -5.32
CA ARG A 33 -13.46 -20.50 -6.44
C ARG A 33 -12.18 -19.67 -6.37
N VAL A 34 -11.05 -20.31 -6.67
CA VAL A 34 -9.73 -19.68 -6.67
C VAL A 34 -9.31 -19.33 -8.09
N ALA A 35 -8.94 -18.07 -8.32
CA ALA A 35 -8.43 -17.57 -9.60
C ALA A 35 -7.15 -16.75 -9.42
N SER A 36 -6.37 -16.59 -10.49
CA SER A 36 -5.28 -15.61 -10.51
C SER A 36 -5.84 -14.20 -10.28
N THR A 37 -5.13 -13.38 -9.53
CA THR A 37 -5.51 -11.97 -9.37
C THR A 37 -5.16 -11.20 -10.63
N ASN A 38 -6.17 -10.64 -11.30
CA ASN A 38 -6.01 -9.98 -12.59
C ASN A 38 -5.78 -8.47 -12.43
N GLY A 39 -4.88 -7.89 -13.25
CA GLY A 39 -4.74 -6.45 -13.52
C GLY A 39 -4.23 -5.56 -12.36
N ASN A 40 -4.69 -5.80 -11.13
CA ASN A 40 -4.48 -4.97 -9.96
C ASN A 40 -3.99 -5.81 -8.76
N ALA A 41 -3.09 -6.76 -9.01
CA ALA A 41 -2.52 -7.55 -7.93
C ALA A 41 -1.71 -6.66 -6.97
N LEU A 42 -1.97 -6.79 -5.66
CA LEU A 42 -1.18 -6.13 -4.63
C LEU A 42 0.29 -6.59 -4.74
N THR A 43 1.22 -5.63 -4.78
CA THR A 43 2.67 -5.90 -4.84
C THR A 43 3.41 -5.52 -3.57
N GLY A 44 2.70 -4.97 -2.58
CA GLY A 44 3.21 -4.66 -1.26
C GLY A 44 2.20 -3.81 -0.49
N TYR A 45 2.48 -3.55 0.78
CA TYR A 45 1.64 -2.72 1.64
C TYR A 45 2.49 -1.85 2.58
N SER A 46 1.87 -0.84 3.17
CA SER A 46 2.36 -0.08 4.33
C SER A 46 1.16 0.41 5.12
N ILE A 47 1.32 0.61 6.43
CA ILE A 47 0.30 1.18 7.31
C ILE A 47 0.82 2.51 7.82
N LEU A 48 0.02 3.57 7.63
CA LEU A 48 0.36 4.93 8.01
C LEU A 48 -0.66 5.47 9.01
N GLU A 49 -0.18 6.19 10.02
CA GLU A 49 -1.00 7.05 10.87
C GLU A 49 -1.21 8.38 10.14
N ALA A 50 -2.47 8.75 9.92
CA ALA A 50 -2.85 9.98 9.26
C ALA A 50 -4.08 10.58 9.95
N LYS A 51 -4.24 11.91 9.86
CA LYS A 51 -5.37 12.60 10.51
C LYS A 51 -6.69 12.47 9.73
N SER A 52 -6.60 12.10 8.46
CA SER A 52 -7.72 11.89 7.55
C SER A 52 -7.26 11.12 6.31
N LEU A 53 -8.22 10.69 5.49
CA LEU A 53 -7.92 10.09 4.19
C LEU A 53 -7.14 11.05 3.27
N ASP A 54 -7.44 12.35 3.28
CA ASP A 54 -6.71 13.34 2.47
C ASP A 54 -5.25 13.51 2.92
N ASP A 55 -5.00 13.42 4.23
CA ASP A 55 -3.65 13.43 4.80
C ASP A 55 -2.89 12.15 4.39
N ALA A 56 -3.53 10.98 4.48
CA ALA A 56 -2.98 9.72 4.00
C ALA A 56 -2.66 9.74 2.50
N ILE A 57 -3.54 10.32 1.68
CA ILE A 57 -3.30 10.51 0.24
C ILE A 57 -2.08 11.41 0.02
N SER A 58 -1.96 12.49 0.80
CA SER A 58 -0.83 13.42 0.70
C SER A 58 0.50 12.74 1.03
N LEU A 59 0.54 11.87 2.04
CA LEU A 59 1.69 11.02 2.37
C LEU A 59 1.97 10.00 1.24
N ALA A 60 0.91 9.34 0.74
CA ALA A 60 1.01 8.32 -0.30
C ALA A 60 1.52 8.84 -1.65
N ARG A 61 1.28 10.12 -1.99
CA ARG A 61 1.74 10.75 -3.25
C ARG A 61 3.25 10.70 -3.46
N GLY A 62 4.04 10.55 -2.40
CA GLY A 62 5.49 10.37 -2.48
C GLY A 62 5.96 8.95 -2.80
N CYS A 63 5.04 7.97 -2.92
CA CYS A 63 5.40 6.56 -3.01
C CYS A 63 6.32 6.27 -4.21
N PRO A 64 7.48 5.62 -4.01
CA PRO A 64 8.42 5.35 -5.10
C PRO A 64 7.87 4.42 -6.19
N ILE A 65 6.77 3.70 -5.93
CA ILE A 65 6.16 2.78 -6.90
C ILE A 65 5.71 3.49 -8.19
N TYR A 66 5.37 4.77 -8.12
CA TYR A 66 4.95 5.55 -9.29
C TYR A 66 6.07 5.67 -10.34
N ALA A 67 7.34 5.70 -9.91
CA ALA A 67 8.47 5.72 -10.83
C ALA A 67 8.65 4.38 -11.58
N ALA A 68 8.04 3.30 -11.09
CA ALA A 68 8.00 1.99 -11.74
C ALA A 68 6.70 1.77 -12.55
N GLY A 69 5.86 2.80 -12.69
CA GLY A 69 4.57 2.72 -13.40
C GLY A 69 3.47 1.98 -12.62
N GLY A 70 3.66 1.74 -11.32
CA GLY A 70 2.64 1.16 -10.47
C GLY A 70 1.67 2.22 -9.91
N SER A 71 0.74 1.75 -9.09
CA SER A 71 -0.29 2.56 -8.42
C SER A 71 -0.33 2.26 -6.93
N VAL A 72 -1.02 3.12 -6.17
CA VAL A 72 -1.31 2.93 -4.74
C VAL A 72 -2.80 3.13 -4.56
N GLU A 73 -3.44 2.18 -3.87
CA GLU A 73 -4.78 2.32 -3.32
C GLU A 73 -4.65 2.73 -1.85
N VAL A 74 -5.42 3.74 -1.43
CA VAL A 74 -5.40 4.27 -0.06
C VAL A 74 -6.77 4.03 0.55
N ALA A 75 -6.81 3.32 1.68
CA ALA A 75 -8.02 3.03 2.42
C ALA A 75 -7.78 3.23 3.92
N GLU A 76 -8.79 3.72 4.62
CA GLU A 76 -8.79 3.83 6.07
C GLU A 76 -9.04 2.45 6.70
N LEU A 77 -8.25 2.10 7.72
CA LEU A 77 -8.50 0.90 8.51
C LEU A 77 -9.61 1.21 9.51
N MET A 78 -10.77 0.58 9.30
CA MET A 78 -11.90 0.72 10.20
C MET A 78 -11.69 -0.13 11.47
N PRO A 79 -12.05 0.39 12.66
CA PRO A 79 -12.10 -0.44 13.86
C PRO A 79 -13.09 -1.60 13.67
N MET A 80 -12.77 -2.75 14.27
CA MET A 80 -13.68 -3.90 14.34
C MET A 80 -14.87 -3.64 15.26
#